data_AF-A0A928MZX4-F1
#
_entry.id   AF-A0A928MZX4-F1
#
_cell.length_a   1.000
_cell.length_b   1.000
_cell.length_c   1.000
_cell.angle_alpha   90.00
_cell.angle_beta   90.00
_cell.angle_gamma   90.00
#
_symmetry.space_group_name_H-M   'P 1'
#
loop_
_entity.id
_entity.type
_entity.pdbx_description
1 polymer ?
#
loop_
_entity_poly.entity_id
_entity_poly.type
_entity_poly.pdbx_seq_one_letter_code
_entity_poly.pdbx_strand_id
1 'polypeptide(L)' 'MKESFLLKTKTAQHLYETFAKDMPIVDYHCHLDPKDIAEDRSFENITQIWLYGAHFKWRFMRST' A
#
# COMPACT_ATOMS: atom_id res chain seq x y z
N MET A 1 -5.99 6.32 12.24
CA MET A 1 -5.60 4.97 12.73
C MET A 1 -4.69 5.15 13.93
N LYS A 2 -4.63 4.16 14.84
CA LYS A 2 -3.66 4.16 15.95
C LYS A 2 -2.38 3.45 15.50
N GLU A 3 -1.22 3.78 16.08
CA GLU A 3 0.05 3.08 15.82
C GLU A 3 -0.09 1.56 16.02
N SER A 4 -0.87 1.13 17.00
CA SER A 4 -1.14 -0.29 17.29
C SER A 4 -2.23 -0.91 16.41
N PHE A 5 -2.46 -0.41 15.19
CA PHE A 5 -3.50 -0.94 14.30
C PHE A 5 -3.25 -2.43 14.01
N LEU A 6 -4.26 -3.28 14.21
CA LEU A 6 -4.20 -4.75 14.14
C LEU A 6 -3.30 -5.45 15.20
N LEU A 7 -2.56 -4.71 16.03
CA LEU A 7 -1.66 -5.27 17.06
C LEU A 7 -2.38 -5.43 18.42
N LYS A 8 -3.00 -6.59 18.64
CA LYS A 8 -3.90 -6.86 19.79
C LYS A 8 -3.19 -7.19 21.11
N THR A 9 -1.89 -7.46 21.11
CA THR A 9 -1.14 -7.89 22.30
C THR A 9 0.13 -7.07 22.50
N LYS A 10 0.64 -7.02 23.74
CA LYS A 10 1.93 -6.37 24.04
C LYS A 10 3.08 -7.03 23.27
N THR A 11 3.05 -8.35 23.12
CA THR A 11 4.04 -9.09 22.33
C THR A 11 4.00 -8.69 20.85
N ALA A 12 2.80 -8.56 20.25
CA ALA A 12 2.68 -8.15 18.85
C ALA A 12 3.21 -6.72 18.62
N GLN A 13 2.91 -5.80 19.55
CA GLN A 13 3.43 -4.44 19.52
C GLN A 13 4.96 -4.42 19.63
N HIS A 14 5.52 -5.16 20.58
CA HIS A 14 6.97 -5.26 20.75
C HIS A 14 7.66 -5.80 19.49
N LEU A 15 7.15 -6.89 18.90
CA LEU A 15 7.74 -7.47 17.69
C LEU A 15 7.69 -6.51 16.49
N TYR A 16 6.56 -5.81 16.32
CA TYR A 16 6.42 -4.86 15.22
C TYR A 16 7.34 -3.65 15.40
N GLU A 17 7.24 -2.95 16.53
CA GLU A 17 7.98 -1.69 16.76
C GLU A 17 9.49 -1.90 16.89
N THR A 18 9.94 -3.04 17.40
CA THR A 18 11.38 -3.29 17.64
C THR A 18 12.08 -3.86 16.42
N PHE A 19 11.38 -4.67 15.61
CA PHE A 19 12.02 -5.43 14.53
C PHE A 19 11.40 -5.17 13.17
N ALA A 20 10.07 -5.25 13.03
CA ALA A 20 9.45 -5.29 11.71
C ALA A 20 9.32 -3.92 11.04
N LYS A 21 9.08 -2.85 11.81
CA LYS A 21 8.71 -1.52 11.32
C LYS A 21 9.77 -0.88 10.42
N ASP A 22 11.05 -1.03 10.78
CA ASP A 22 12.17 -0.38 10.08
C ASP A 22 12.83 -1.29 9.03
N MET A 23 12.29 -2.49 8.82
CA MET A 23 12.82 -3.39 7.79
C MET A 23 12.48 -2.86 6.39
N PRO A 24 13.40 -3.01 5.42
CA PRO A 24 13.12 -2.61 4.04
C PRO A 24 12.00 -3.46 3.45
N ILE A 25 11.25 -2.86 2.52
CA ILE A 25 10.26 -3.58 1.72
C ILE A 25 11.00 -4.34 0.61
N VAL A 26 10.76 -5.65 0.54
CA VAL A 26 11.23 -6.50 -0.56
C VAL A 26 10.01 -6.93 -1.39
N ASP A 27 9.70 -6.15 -2.42
CA ASP A 27 8.54 -6.38 -3.29
C ASP A 27 8.92 -7.16 -4.56
N TYR A 28 9.18 -8.46 -4.40
CA TYR A 28 9.70 -9.34 -5.46
C TYR A 28 8.72 -9.57 -6.62
N HIS A 29 7.44 -9.26 -6.43
CA HIS A 29 6.40 -9.43 -7.43
C HIS A 29 5.37 -8.30 -7.34
N CYS A 30 5.43 -7.39 -8.31
CA CYS A 30 4.48 -6.30 -8.44
C CYS A 30 4.03 -6.16 -9.92
N HIS A 31 3.08 -5.26 -10.12
CA HIS A 31 2.57 -4.88 -11.44
C HIS A 31 2.65 -3.37 -11.66
N LEU A 32 3.66 -2.72 -11.08
CA LEU A 32 3.95 -1.32 -11.36
C LEU A 32 4.40 -1.17 -12.81
N ASP A 33 4.01 -0.08 -13.46
CA ASP A 33 4.47 0.22 -14.82
C ASP A 33 5.95 0.67 -14.74
N PRO A 34 6.89 -0.04 -15.41
CA PRO A 34 8.29 0.36 -15.44
C PRO A 34 8.51 1.77 -15.99
N LYS A 35 7.63 2.25 -16.88
CA LYS A 35 7.71 3.59 -17.45
C LYS A 35 7.43 4.67 -16.41
N ASP A 36 6.43 4.47 -15.56
CA ASP A 36 6.09 5.42 -14.49
C ASP A 36 7.28 5.61 -13.53
N ILE A 37 8.05 4.54 -13.28
CA ILE A 37 9.28 4.58 -12.47
C ILE A 37 10.41 5.31 -13.23
N ALA A 38 10.63 4.94 -14.49
CA ALA A 38 11.72 5.50 -15.31
C ALA A 38 11.57 7.00 -15.56
N GLU A 39 10.34 7.50 -15.66
CA GLU A 39 10.03 8.91 -15.94
C GLU A 39 9.74 9.74 -14.67
N ASP A 40 9.82 9.14 -13.48
CA ASP A 40 9.40 9.77 -12.22
C ASP A 40 8.03 10.45 -12.34
N ARG A 41 7.05 9.65 -12.79
CA ARG A 41 5.75 10.19 -13.20
C ARG A 41 5.06 10.92 -12.04
N SER A 42 4.73 12.18 -12.30
CA SER A 42 3.83 12.96 -11.46
C SER A 42 2.37 12.76 -11.89
N PHE A 43 1.50 12.38 -10.96
CA PHE A 43 0.06 12.23 -11.22
C PHE A 43 -0.64 13.59 -11.12
N GLU A 44 -1.55 13.89 -12.05
CA GLU A 44 -2.21 15.20 -12.13
C GLU A 44 -3.21 15.43 -10.99
N ASN A 45 -3.81 14.36 -10.48
CA ASN A 45 -4.81 14.41 -9.41
C ASN A 45 -4.92 13.05 -8.71
N ILE A 46 -5.63 13.05 -7.56
CA ILE A 46 -5.82 11.85 -6.74
C ILE A 46 -6.59 10.74 -7.47
N THR A 47 -7.50 11.08 -8.40
CA THR A 47 -8.28 10.10 -9.14
C THR A 47 -7.39 9.20 -9.99
N GLN A 48 -6.37 9.76 -10.66
CA GLN A 48 -5.44 8.98 -11.47
C GLN A 48 -4.68 7.94 -10.63
N ILE A 49 -4.09 8.36 -9.51
CA ILE A 49 -3.29 7.44 -8.68
C ILE A 49 -4.16 6.42 -7.91
N TRP A 50 -5.38 6.77 -7.52
CA TRP A 50 -6.21 5.91 -6.66
C TRP A 50 -7.24 5.04 -7.39
N LEU A 51 -7.79 5.49 -8.53
CA LEU A 51 -8.86 4.78 -9.23
C LEU A 51 -8.41 4.05 -10.49
N TYR A 52 -7.28 4.39 -11.11
CA TYR A 52 -6.93 3.80 -12.42
C TYR A 52 -6.26 2.42 -12.32
N GLY A 53 -5.66 2.11 -11.17
CA GLY A 53 -5.07 0.80 -10.87
C GLY A 53 -5.93 -0.04 -9.91
N ALA A 54 -5.57 -1.32 -9.79
CA ALA A 54 -6.18 -2.29 -8.88
C ALA A 54 -7.73 -2.23 -8.82
N HIS A 55 -8.37 -3.08 -9.63
CA HIS A 55 -9.81 -3.04 -9.93
C HIS A 55 -10.78 -3.27 -8.76
N PHE A 56 -10.31 -3.44 -7.52
CA PHE A 56 -11.15 -3.68 -6.34
C PHE A 56 -12.16 -2.56 -6.09
N LYS A 57 -11.74 -1.29 -6.24
CA LYS A 57 -12.66 -0.15 -6.10
C LYS A 57 -13.76 -0.18 -7.15
N TRP A 58 -13.41 -0.48 -8.40
CA TRP A 58 -14.39 -0.60 -9.50
C TRP A 58 -15.33 -1.79 -9.30
N ARG A 59 -14.81 -2.93 -8.85
CA ARG A 59 -15.62 -4.10 -8.50
C ARG A 59 -16.66 -3.73 -7.44
N PHE A 60 -16.24 -3.07 -6.36
CA PHE A 60 -17.16 -2.65 -5.30
C PHE A 60 -18.22 -1.68 -5.82
N MET A 61 -17.84 -0.66 -6.60
CA MET A 61 -18.81 0.28 -7.18
C MET A 61 -19.86 -0.37 -8.09
N ARG A 62 -19.54 -1.52 -8.70
CA ARG A 62 -20.46 -2.30 -9.56
C ARG A 62 -21.26 -3.37 -8.80
N SER A 63 -21.00 -3.58 -7.51
CA SER A 63 -21.60 -4.68 -6.72
C SER A 63 -23.02 -4.37 -6.22
N THR A 64 -23.74 -3.49 -6.92
CA THR A 64 -25.10 -3.05 -6.61
C THR A 64 -26.13 -3.82 -7.41
#